data_AF-X1T0W8-F1
#
_entry.id   AF-X1T0W8-F1
#
_cell.length_a   1.000
_cell.length_b   1.000
_cell.length_c   1.000
_cell.angle_alpha   90.00
_cell.angle_beta   90.00
_cell.angle_gamma   90.00
#
_symmetry.space_group_name_H-M   'P 1'
#
loop_
_entity.id
_entity.type
_entity.pdbx_description
1 polymer ?
#
loop_
_entity_poly.entity_id
_entity_poly.type
_entity_poly.pdbx_seq_one_letter_code
_entity_poly.pdbx_strand_id
1 'polypeptide(L)'
;MFNEFLWLGLVIFTFLGILLSYRLFGKTGLFVWTGVAMIVCNIQVLKTLVLFGMVSTLGNALYGTTFLVTDILNEIYGKKEAKRAVWIGFYMTIATMIIMQICLRFIQEIDYGLKFSFNTKLGTNFI
;
A
#
# COMPACT_ATOMS: atom_id res chain seq x y z
N MET A 1 15.55 -15.40 10.94
CA MET A 1 14.47 -16.19 11.58
C MET A 1 13.25 -15.34 11.98
N PHE A 2 13.39 -14.26 12.77
CA PHE A 2 12.24 -13.46 13.25
C PHE A 2 11.48 -12.72 12.13
N ASN A 3 12.20 -12.16 11.15
CA ASN A 3 11.59 -11.42 10.04
C ASN A 3 10.77 -12.34 9.11
N GLU A 4 11.25 -13.57 8.91
CA GLU A 4 10.60 -14.60 8.11
C GLU A 4 9.29 -15.03 8.77
N PHE A 5 9.27 -15.14 10.11
CA PHE A 5 8.06 -15.45 10.86
C PHE A 5 7.04 -14.31 10.81
N LEU A 6 7.48 -13.06 10.96
CA LEU A 6 6.62 -11.89 10.81
C LEU A 6 6.05 -11.76 9.40
N TRP A 7 6.87 -12.03 8.38
CA TRP A 7 6.43 -12.04 6.99
C TRP A 7 5.38 -13.12 6.74
N LEU A 8 5.58 -14.33 7.27
CA LEU A 8 4.62 -15.43 7.15
C LEU A 8 3.32 -15.10 7.88
N GLY A 9 3.40 -14.50 9.08
CA GLY A 9 2.26 -13.95 9.81
C GLY A 9 1.50 -12.89 9.02
N LEU A 10 2.21 -11.99 8.32
CA LEU A 10 1.61 -10.99 7.44
C LEU A 10 0.86 -11.65 6.28
N VAL A 11 1.42 -12.67 5.63
CA VAL A 11 0.73 -13.40 4.55
C VAL A 11 -0.55 -14.05 5.08
N ILE A 12 -0.50 -14.72 6.23
CA ILE A 12 -1.70 -15.33 6.82
C ILE A 12 -2.76 -14.25 7.12
N PHE A 13 -2.34 -13.13 7.70
CA PHE A 13 -3.24 -12.02 8.02
C PHE A 13 -3.90 -11.43 6.78
N THR A 14 -3.16 -11.27 5.68
CA THR A 14 -3.72 -10.71 4.44
C THR A 14 -4.67 -11.67 3.76
N PHE A 15 -4.36 -12.98 3.76
CA PHE A 15 -5.29 -14.02 3.31
C PHE A 15 -6.59 -14.04 4.13
N LEU A 16 -6.48 -13.95 5.46
CA LEU A 16 -7.65 -13.83 6.34
C LEU A 16 -8.47 -12.57 6.03
N GLY A 17 -7.80 -11.45 5.75
CA GLY A 17 -8.45 -10.20 5.37
C GLY A 17 -9.26 -10.30 4.07
N ILE A 18 -8.74 -11.00 3.05
CA ILE A 18 -9.50 -11.31 1.82
C ILE A 18 -10.74 -12.14 2.16
N LEU A 19 -10.54 -13.22 2.93
CA LEU A 19 -11.61 -14.15 3.27
C LEU A 19 -12.72 -13.47 4.08
N LEU A 20 -12.33 -12.61 5.02
CA LEU A 20 -13.24 -11.79 5.83
C LEU A 20 -14.01 -10.80 4.94
N SER A 21 -13.31 -10.10 4.04
CA SER A 21 -13.94 -9.16 3.11
C SER A 21 -14.94 -9.87 2.20
N TYR A 22 -14.59 -11.07 1.72
CA TYR A 22 -15.48 -11.90 0.94
C TYR A 22 -16.68 -12.40 1.75
N ARG A 23 -16.49 -12.80 3.01
CA ARG A 23 -17.58 -13.27 3.87
C ARG A 23 -18.56 -12.16 4.25
N LEU A 24 -18.08 -10.95 4.49
CA LEU A 24 -18.92 -9.82 4.93
C LEU A 24 -19.63 -9.13 3.75
N PHE A 25 -18.96 -8.95 2.62
CA PHE A 25 -19.45 -8.12 1.51
C PHE A 25 -19.54 -8.88 0.18
N GLY A 26 -19.22 -10.17 0.14
CA GLY A 26 -19.25 -11.00 -1.06
C GLY A 26 -18.36 -10.45 -2.16
N LYS A 27 -18.95 -10.31 -3.36
CA LYS A 27 -18.30 -9.76 -4.55
C LYS A 27 -17.75 -8.35 -4.34
N THR A 28 -18.50 -7.49 -3.65
CA THR A 28 -18.08 -6.10 -3.42
C THR A 28 -16.86 -6.06 -2.51
N GLY A 29 -16.78 -6.97 -1.54
CA GLY A 29 -15.62 -7.09 -0.65
C GLY A 29 -14.32 -7.40 -1.38
N LEU A 30 -14.38 -8.22 -2.44
CA LEU A 30 -13.22 -8.51 -3.29
C LEU A 30 -12.74 -7.25 -4.02
N PHE A 31 -13.64 -6.44 -4.56
CA PHE A 31 -13.25 -5.16 -5.21
C PHE A 31 -12.67 -4.16 -4.21
N VAL A 32 -13.24 -4.06 -3.01
CA VAL A 32 -12.73 -3.20 -1.94
C VAL A 32 -11.34 -3.67 -1.52
N TRP A 33 -11.13 -4.98 -1.36
CA TRP A 33 -9.83 -5.54 -1.03
C TRP A 33 -8.78 -5.19 -2.09
N THR A 34 -9.11 -5.29 -3.38
CA THR A 34 -8.21 -4.87 -4.46
C THR A 34 -7.77 -3.42 -4.31
N GLY A 35 -8.71 -2.51 -3.99
CA GLY A 35 -8.38 -1.10 -3.75
C GLY A 35 -7.46 -0.89 -2.54
N VAL A 36 -7.79 -1.53 -1.41
CA VAL A 36 -6.97 -1.47 -0.18
C VAL A 36 -5.56 -2.02 -0.43
N ALA A 37 -5.46 -3.17 -1.10
CA ALA A 37 -4.20 -3.81 -1.41
C ALA A 37 -3.32 -2.91 -2.29
N MET A 38 -3.89 -2.23 -3.29
CA MET A 38 -3.12 -1.30 -4.13
C MET A 38 -2.55 -0.12 -3.33
N ILE A 39 -3.35 0.50 -2.45
CA ILE A 39 -2.87 1.60 -1.59
C ILE A 39 -1.74 1.12 -0.68
N VAL A 40 -1.99 0.03 0.04
CA VAL A 40 -1.07 -0.49 1.04
C VAL A 40 0.22 -1.00 0.39
N CYS A 41 0.14 -1.63 -0.80
CA CYS A 41 1.33 -2.06 -1.51
C CYS A 41 2.24 -0.89 -1.89
N ASN A 42 1.69 0.22 -2.37
CA ASN A 42 2.49 1.40 -2.73
C ASN A 42 3.32 1.91 -1.53
N ILE A 43 2.83 1.73 -0.31
CA ILE A 43 3.56 2.08 0.92
C ILE A 43 4.54 0.96 1.32
N GLN A 44 4.10 -0.30 1.28
CA GLN A 44 4.89 -1.45 1.73
C GLN A 44 6.11 -1.75 0.85
N VAL A 45 6.08 -1.39 -0.44
CA VAL A 45 7.22 -1.56 -1.35
C VAL A 45 8.47 -0.82 -0.86
N LEU A 46 8.32 0.27 -0.09
CA LEU A 46 9.41 1.05 0.48
C LEU A 46 10.21 0.29 1.57
N LYS A 47 9.66 -0.80 2.09
CA LYS A 47 10.29 -1.62 3.12
C LYS A 47 10.77 -2.94 2.55
N THR A 48 12.08 -3.15 2.63
CA THR A 48 12.75 -4.38 2.25
C THR A 48 13.07 -5.24 3.46
N LEU A 49 13.10 -6.55 3.24
CA LEU A 49 13.51 -7.56 4.20
C LEU A 49 14.36 -8.62 3.50
N VAL A 50 15.24 -9.27 4.26
CA VAL A 50 16.00 -10.41 3.78
C VAL A 50 15.19 -11.67 4.08
N LEU A 51 14.69 -12.32 3.04
CA LEU A 51 14.01 -13.62 3.09
C LEU A 51 14.96 -14.67 2.54
N PHE A 52 15.30 -15.69 3.34
CA PHE A 52 16.12 -16.83 2.88
C PHE A 52 17.41 -16.44 2.15
N GLY A 53 18.07 -15.36 2.59
CA GLY A 53 19.31 -14.85 1.98
C GLY A 53 19.11 -13.96 0.75
N MET A 54 17.88 -13.73 0.29
CA MET A 54 17.55 -12.81 -0.80
C MET A 54 16.79 -11.58 -0.27
N VAL A 55 17.08 -10.41 -0.84
CA VAL A 55 16.36 -9.18 -0.51
C VAL A 55 15.03 -9.15 -1.26
N SER A 56 13.93 -9.01 -0.53
CA SER A 56 12.58 -8.88 -1.08
C SER A 56 11.84 -7.72 -0.45
N THR A 57 10.84 -7.17 -1.13
CA THR A 57 10.00 -6.08 -0.61
C THR A 57 8.77 -6.67 0.08
N LEU A 58 8.27 -5.99 1.12
CA LEU A 58 7.01 -6.38 1.78
C LEU A 58 5.82 -6.35 0.81
N GLY A 59 5.85 -5.41 -0.14
CA GLY A 59 4.77 -5.23 -1.11
C GLY A 59 4.49 -6.45 -1.98
N ASN A 60 5.49 -7.28 -2.30
CA ASN A 60 5.31 -8.45 -3.16
C ASN A 60 4.30 -9.45 -2.58
N ALA A 61 4.32 -9.67 -1.26
CA ALA A 61 3.39 -10.57 -0.60
C ALA A 61 1.94 -10.07 -0.70
N LEU A 62 1.75 -8.77 -0.50
CA LEU A 62 0.44 -8.15 -0.61
C LEU A 62 -0.05 -8.13 -2.07
N TYR A 63 0.83 -7.89 -3.03
CA TYR A 63 0.49 -7.95 -4.45
C TYR A 63 0.01 -9.34 -4.85
N GLY A 64 0.59 -10.41 -4.28
CA GLY A 64 0.14 -11.79 -4.45
C GLY A 64 -1.35 -11.99 -4.10
N THR A 65 -1.84 -11.28 -3.07
CA THR A 65 -3.26 -11.35 -2.67
C THR A 65 -4.20 -10.77 -3.73
N THR A 66 -3.73 -9.81 -4.53
CA THR A 66 -4.54 -9.23 -5.61
C THR A 66 -4.75 -10.20 -6.75
N PHE A 67 -3.75 -11.05 -7.04
CA PHE A 67 -3.90 -12.15 -8.01
C PHE A 67 -4.92 -13.18 -7.53
N LEU A 68 -4.87 -13.55 -6.25
CA LEU A 68 -5.88 -14.44 -5.67
C LEU A 68 -7.29 -13.85 -5.80
N VAL A 69 -7.45 -12.55 -5.51
CA VAL A 69 -8.76 -11.87 -5.68
C VAL A 69 -9.22 -11.90 -7.13
N THR A 70 -8.33 -11.66 -8.10
CA THR A 70 -8.70 -11.73 -9.52
C THR A 70 -9.06 -13.13 -9.96
N ASP A 71 -8.38 -14.15 -9.43
CA ASP A 71 -8.67 -15.56 -9.72
C ASP A 71 -10.04 -15.96 -9.17
N ILE A 72 -10.33 -15.63 -7.90
CA ILE A 72 -11.65 -15.85 -7.28
C ILE A 72 -12.75 -15.15 -8.08
N LEU A 73 -12.52 -13.89 -8.49
CA LEU A 73 -13.48 -13.16 -9.32
C LEU A 73 -13.68 -13.80 -10.69
N ASN A 74 -12.61 -14.32 -11.29
CA ASN A 74 -12.66 -14.96 -12.60
C ASN A 74 -13.43 -16.29 -12.56
N GLU A 75 -13.22 -17.09 -11.51
CA GLU A 75 -13.85 -18.40 -11.35
C GLU A 75 -15.33 -18.29 -10.95
N ILE A 76 -15.67 -17.41 -10.00
CA ILE A 76 -17.04 -17.32 -9.45
C ILE A 76 -17.92 -16.37 -10.26
N TYR A 77 -17.37 -15.23 -10.71
CA TYR A 77 -18.15 -14.14 -11.35
C TYR A 77 -17.78 -13.92 -12.82
N GLY A 78 -16.83 -14.69 -13.34
CA GLY A 78 -16.39 -14.64 -14.73
C GLY A 78 -15.35 -13.57 -15.03
N LYS A 79 -14.74 -13.71 -16.21
CA LYS A 79 -13.64 -12.88 -16.71
C LYS A 79 -13.91 -11.38 -16.76
N LYS A 80 -15.18 -10.99 -16.97
CA LYS A 80 -15.57 -9.56 -17.03
C LYS A 80 -15.35 -8.87 -15.69
N GLU A 81 -15.65 -9.56 -14.60
CA GLU A 81 -15.55 -9.01 -13.24
C GLU A 81 -14.10 -9.02 -12.75
N ALA A 82 -13.33 -10.06 -13.07
CA ALA A 82 -11.89 -10.06 -12.84
C ALA A 82 -11.18 -8.89 -13.56
N LYS A 83 -11.51 -8.66 -14.84
CA LYS A 83 -10.97 -7.52 -15.60
C LYS A 83 -11.35 -6.18 -14.97
N ARG A 84 -12.58 -6.05 -14.44
CA ARG A 84 -13.00 -4.86 -13.70
C ARG A 84 -12.16 -4.64 -12.44
N ALA A 85 -11.84 -5.69 -11.68
CA ALA A 85 -10.98 -5.57 -10.50
C ALA A 85 -9.59 -5.08 -10.85
N VAL A 86 -9.00 -5.57 -11.94
CA VAL A 86 -7.70 -5.08 -12.44
C VAL A 86 -7.77 -3.59 -12.79
N TRP A 87 -8.82 -3.16 -13.51
CA TRP A 87 -9.01 -1.75 -13.83
C TRP A 87 -9.21 -0.87 -12.60
N ILE A 88 -9.94 -1.35 -11.60
CA ILE A 88 -10.09 -0.67 -10.31
C ILE A 88 -8.73 -0.54 -9.64
N GLY A 89 -7.95 -1.62 -9.57
CA GLY A 89 -6.62 -1.57 -8.97
C GLY A 89 -5.70 -0.57 -9.67
N PHE A 90 -5.68 -0.59 -11.01
CA PHE A 90 -4.91 0.36 -11.81
C PHE A 90 -5.33 1.82 -11.55
N TYR A 91 -6.64 2.08 -11.56
CA TYR A 91 -7.19 3.40 -11.25
C TYR A 91 -6.80 3.86 -9.84
N MET A 92 -6.92 3.00 -8.83
CA MET A 92 -6.60 3.33 -7.44
C MET A 92 -5.10 3.64 -7.27
N THR A 93 -4.21 2.88 -7.91
CA THR A 93 -2.76 3.16 -7.90
C THR A 93 -2.45 4.52 -8.50
N ILE A 94 -3.02 4.87 -9.67
CA ILE A 94 -2.79 6.17 -10.29
C ILE A 94 -3.39 7.30 -9.46
N ALA A 95 -4.63 7.16 -9.01
CA ALA A 95 -5.32 8.17 -8.21
C ALA A 95 -4.55 8.46 -6.92
N THR A 96 -4.13 7.42 -6.21
CA THR A 96 -3.36 7.57 -4.96
C THR A 96 -1.99 8.17 -5.21
N MET A 97 -1.30 7.77 -6.28
CA MET A 97 -0.04 8.40 -6.68
C MET A 97 -0.22 9.90 -6.93
N ILE A 98 -1.21 10.31 -7.73
CA ILE A 98 -1.45 11.74 -8.05
C ILE A 98 -1.81 12.52 -6.79
N ILE A 99 -2.75 12.01 -5.98
CA ILE A 99 -3.17 12.65 -4.74
C ILE A 99 -1.98 12.84 -3.81
N MET A 100 -1.17 11.79 -3.60
CA MET A 100 0.01 11.87 -2.74
C MET A 100 1.05 12.85 -3.28
N GLN A 101 1.26 12.94 -4.59
CA GLN A 101 2.15 13.94 -5.20
C GLN A 101 1.69 15.38 -4.93
N ILE A 102 0.39 15.63 -4.96
CA ILE A 102 -0.17 16.94 -4.58
C ILE A 102 0.02 17.18 -3.07
N CYS A 103 -0.28 16.18 -2.23
CA CYS A 103 -0.11 16.27 -0.78
C CYS A 103 1.33 16.61 -0.38
N LEU A 104 2.33 16.03 -1.05
CA LEU A 104 3.74 16.27 -0.76
C LEU A 104 4.22 17.68 -1.15
N ARG A 105 3.46 18.43 -1.96
CA ARG A 105 3.78 19.83 -2.29
C ARG A 105 3.35 20.83 -1.22
N PHE A 106 2.50 20.42 -0.27
CA PHE A 106 2.15 21.28 0.84
C PHE A 106 3.35 21.42 1.79
N ILE A 107 3.70 22.66 2.09
CA ILE A 107 4.69 22.99 3.10
C ILE A 107 4.10 22.69 4.49
N GLN A 108 4.85 21.96 5.30
CA GLN A 108 4.50 21.65 6.68
C GLN A 108 4.83 22.84 7.58
N GLU A 109 3.90 23.27 8.45
CA GLU A 109 4.14 24.37 9.39
C GLU A 109 5.23 24.07 10.44
N ILE A 110 5.53 22.79 10.69
CA ILE A 110 6.44 22.34 11.76
C ILE A 110 7.90 22.80 11.54
N ASP A 111 8.28 23.20 10.32
CA ASP A 111 9.64 23.64 9.99
C ASP A 111 9.84 25.18 10.04
N TYR A 112 8.84 25.98 10.44
CA TYR A 112 9.06 27.42 10.65
C TYR A 112 9.49 27.75 12.09
N GLY A 113 8.99 27.04 13.10
CA GLY A 113 9.35 27.32 14.50
C GLY A 113 10.81 27.04 14.83
N LEU A 114 11.36 25.93 14.30
CA LEU A 114 12.75 25.55 14.48
C LEU A 114 13.69 26.36 13.58
N LYS A 115 13.38 26.58 12.30
CA LYS A 115 14.20 27.47 11.45
C LYS A 115 14.15 28.92 11.89
N PHE A 116 13.01 29.46 12.28
CA PHE A 116 12.90 30.83 12.79
C PHE A 116 13.63 30.99 14.13
N SER A 117 13.53 30.02 15.05
CA SER A 117 14.28 30.04 16.31
C SER A 117 15.80 29.83 16.12
N PHE A 118 16.24 29.05 15.13
CA PHE A 118 17.66 28.95 14.78
C PHE A 118 18.17 30.24 14.12
N ASN A 119 17.39 30.87 13.24
CA ASN A 119 17.79 32.10 12.54
C ASN A 119 17.77 33.33 13.47
N THR A 120 16.85 33.40 14.43
CA THR A 120 16.86 34.45 15.47
C THR A 120 17.93 34.24 16.54
N LYS A 121 18.36 33.00 16.84
CA LYS A 121 19.45 32.75 17.80
C LYS A 121 20.86 32.93 17.22
N LEU A 122 21.05 32.77 15.90
CA LEU A 122 22.38 32.85 15.29
C LEU A 122 22.77 34.21 14.72
N GLY A 123 21.87 35.20 14.64
CA GLY A 123 22.24 36.60 14.39
C GLY A 123 23.29 36.80 13.29
N THR A 124 23.20 36.06 12.19
CA THR A 124 24.15 36.20 11.07
C THR A 124 23.40 36.38 9.77
N ASN A 125 23.32 37.65 9.36
CA ASN A 125 23.15 38.05 7.98
C ASN A 125 24.34 37.51 7.19
N PHE A 126 24.13 36.59 6.25
CA PHE A 126 25.01 36.45 5.11
C PHE A 126 24.16 36.24 3.85
N ILE A 127 24.08 37.34 3.10
CA ILE A 127 24.05 37.54 1.64
C ILE A 127 23.77 36.28 0.82
#